data_AF-A0AAJ4RA08-F1
#
_entry.id   AF-A0AAJ4RA08-F1
#
_cell.length_a   1.000
_cell.length_b   1.000
_cell.length_c   1.000
_cell.angle_alpha   90.00
_cell.angle_beta   90.00
_cell.angle_gamma   90.00
#
_symmetry.space_group_name_H-M   'P 1'
#
loop_
_entity.id
_entity.type
_entity.pdbx_description
1 polymer ?
#
loop_
_entity_poly.entity_id
_entity_poly.type
_entity_poly.pdbx_seq_one_letter_code
_entity_poly.pdbx_strand_id
1 'polypeptide(L)'
;MSEDQDATIVYERGEEVVEETVPNKHLVYFQDHWVLHAGEDDDGVRVRRIPRERVQYVERSVGEFGDEVSTLKNRAQTLADDLRDRLLGEGETHESHDEEEPTHINVADK
;
A
#
# COMPACT_ATOMS: atom_id res chain seq x y z
N MET A 1 -12.05 -21.05 -15.32
CA MET A 1 -12.05 -19.58 -15.36
C MET A 1 -11.86 -19.17 -13.93
N SER A 2 -10.68 -18.66 -13.56
CA SER A 2 -10.59 -17.96 -12.28
C SER A 2 -11.58 -16.81 -12.38
N GLU A 3 -12.48 -16.66 -11.41
CA GLU A 3 -13.23 -15.42 -11.26
C GLU A 3 -12.19 -14.37 -10.85
N ASP A 4 -11.54 -13.78 -11.84
CA ASP A 4 -10.59 -12.68 -11.64
C ASP A 4 -11.40 -11.52 -11.05
N GLN A 5 -11.25 -11.37 -9.74
CA GLN A 5 -11.85 -10.28 -9.01
C GLN A 5 -11.01 -9.02 -9.27
N ASP A 6 -11.52 -8.12 -10.09
CA ASP A 6 -10.85 -6.86 -10.43
C ASP A 6 -11.32 -5.69 -9.56
N ALA A 7 -10.50 -4.65 -9.51
CA ALA A 7 -10.75 -3.36 -8.90
C ALA A 7 -10.39 -2.25 -9.89
N THR A 8 -11.25 -1.25 -10.00
CA THR A 8 -10.98 -0.03 -10.74
C THR A 8 -10.81 1.11 -9.75
N ILE A 9 -9.73 1.87 -9.87
CA ILE A 9 -9.48 3.10 -9.09
C ILE A 9 -9.38 4.29 -10.04
N VAL A 10 -10.12 5.35 -9.71
CA VAL A 10 -10.03 6.64 -10.41
C VAL A 10 -9.53 7.70 -9.47
N TYR A 11 -8.43 8.36 -9.85
CA TYR A 11 -7.74 9.31 -8.99
C TYR A 11 -7.02 10.42 -9.76
N GLU A 12 -6.74 11.51 -9.06
CA GLU A 12 -6.05 12.67 -9.59
C GLU A 12 -4.53 12.50 -9.52
N ARG A 13 -3.86 12.77 -10.64
CA ARG A 13 -2.40 12.85 -10.76
C ARG A 13 -2.04 14.17 -11.45
N GLY A 14 -1.68 15.16 -10.63
CA GLY A 14 -1.46 16.51 -11.14
C GLY A 14 -2.79 17.09 -11.64
N GLU A 15 -2.82 17.52 -12.89
CA GLU A 15 -4.03 18.07 -13.54
C GLU A 15 -4.85 17.00 -14.28
N GLU A 16 -4.39 15.75 -14.27
CA GLU A 16 -5.00 14.65 -15.01
C GLU A 16 -5.76 13.69 -14.09
N VAL A 17 -6.86 13.13 -14.60
CA VAL A 17 -7.60 12.03 -13.97
C VAL A 17 -7.13 10.73 -14.59
N VAL A 18 -6.72 9.80 -13.74
CA VAL A 18 -6.21 8.47 -14.13
C VAL A 18 -7.18 7.41 -13.68
N GLU A 19 -7.51 6.48 -14.58
CA GLU A 19 -8.29 5.27 -14.32
C GLU A 19 -7.40 4.05 -14.48
N GLU A 20 -7.30 3.21 -13.45
CA GLU A 20 -6.55 1.95 -13.51
C GLU A 20 -7.40 0.78 -13.00
N THR A 21 -7.50 -0.27 -13.82
CA THR A 21 -8.12 -1.55 -13.45
C THR A 21 -7.03 -2.58 -13.15
N VAL A 22 -7.09 -3.17 -11.96
CA VAL A 22 -6.11 -4.15 -11.46
C VAL A 22 -6.81 -5.28 -10.71
N PRO A 23 -6.16 -6.44 -10.49
CA PRO A 23 -6.69 -7.44 -9.58
C PRO A 23 -6.95 -6.85 -8.19
N ASN A 24 -8.02 -7.28 -7.50
CA ASN A 24 -8.39 -6.79 -6.17
C ASN A 24 -7.23 -6.85 -5.17
N LYS A 25 -6.40 -7.90 -5.25
CA LYS A 25 -5.20 -8.09 -4.42
C LYS A 25 -4.10 -7.04 -4.64
N HIS A 26 -4.12 -6.32 -5.76
CA HIS A 26 -3.14 -5.29 -6.13
C HIS A 26 -3.55 -3.88 -5.72
N LEU A 27 -4.75 -3.73 -5.12
CA LEU A 27 -5.24 -2.47 -4.59
C LEU A 27 -5.64 -2.66 -3.13
N VAL A 28 -5.02 -1.92 -2.21
CA VAL A 28 -5.35 -1.97 -0.77
C VAL A 28 -5.49 -0.58 -0.19
N TYR A 29 -6.22 -0.44 0.91
CA TYR A 29 -6.33 0.82 1.64
C TYR A 29 -5.53 0.74 2.95
N PHE A 30 -4.63 1.68 3.19
CA PHE A 30 -3.74 1.70 4.35
C PHE A 30 -3.30 3.14 4.71
N GLN A 31 -3.33 3.51 5.99
CA GLN A 31 -2.92 4.84 6.50
C GLN A 31 -3.48 6.02 5.67
N ASP A 32 -4.79 6.08 5.45
CA ASP A 32 -5.44 7.12 4.63
C ASP A 32 -4.99 7.19 3.16
N HIS A 33 -4.35 6.14 2.65
CA HIS A 33 -3.91 6.03 1.27
C HIS A 33 -4.44 4.75 0.63
N TRP A 34 -4.74 4.84 -0.66
CA TRP A 34 -4.81 3.69 -1.53
C TRP A 34 -3.39 3.31 -1.96
N VAL A 35 -3.06 2.03 -1.89
CA VAL A 35 -1.78 1.47 -2.32
C VAL A 35 -2.05 0.59 -3.53
N LEU A 36 -1.51 1.01 -4.68
CA LEU A 36 -1.64 0.35 -5.97
C LEU A 36 -0.31 -0.31 -6.33
N HIS A 37 -0.32 -1.60 -6.67
CA HIS A 37 0.84 -2.28 -7.23
C HIS A 37 1.17 -1.70 -8.62
N ALA A 38 2.36 -1.16 -8.80
CA ALA A 38 2.79 -0.45 -10.00
C ALA A 38 3.85 -1.20 -10.82
N GLY A 39 4.17 -2.45 -10.44
CA GLY A 39 5.14 -3.31 -11.12
C GLY A 39 6.08 -4.01 -10.15
N GLU A 40 6.84 -4.96 -10.68
CA GLU A 40 7.94 -5.63 -9.99
C GLU A 40 9.15 -5.58 -10.94
N ASP A 41 10.31 -5.22 -10.40
CA ASP A 41 11.60 -5.16 -11.12
C ASP A 41 12.65 -5.94 -10.29
N ASP A 42 13.90 -6.06 -10.79
CA ASP A 42 14.99 -6.76 -10.09
C ASP A 42 15.28 -6.22 -8.66
N ASP A 43 14.95 -4.96 -8.39
CA ASP A 43 15.07 -4.30 -7.09
C ASP A 43 13.86 -4.53 -6.15
N GLY A 44 12.81 -5.20 -6.62
CA GLY A 44 11.63 -5.56 -5.83
C GLY A 44 10.33 -4.95 -6.33
N VAL A 45 9.35 -4.85 -5.42
CA VAL A 45 7.97 -4.46 -5.74
C VAL A 45 7.81 -2.94 -5.70
N ARG A 46 7.31 -2.36 -6.79
CA ARG A 46 6.97 -0.95 -6.87
C ARG A 46 5.51 -0.74 -6.50
N VAL A 47 5.27 0.14 -5.53
CA VAL A 47 3.91 0.54 -5.12
C VAL A 47 3.68 2.03 -5.32
N ARG A 48 2.44 2.42 -5.58
CA ARG A 48 1.99 3.82 -5.65
C ARG A 48 1.03 4.09 -4.51
N ARG A 49 1.37 5.07 -3.67
CA ARG A 49 0.50 5.57 -2.59
C ARG A 49 -0.31 6.76 -3.11
N ILE A 50 -1.63 6.66 -3.06
CA ILE A 50 -2.58 7.66 -3.54
C ILE A 50 -3.38 8.13 -2.32
N PRO A 51 -3.23 9.40 -1.89
CA PRO A 51 -4.01 9.94 -0.77
C PRO A 51 -5.51 9.79 -1.00
N ARG A 52 -6.29 9.47 0.04
CA ARG A 52 -7.75 9.31 -0.08
C ARG A 52 -8.45 10.53 -0.70
N GLU A 53 -7.91 11.72 -0.50
CA GLU A 53 -8.47 12.99 -0.97
C GLU A 53 -8.33 13.16 -2.49
N ARG A 54 -7.40 12.45 -3.13
CA ARG A 54 -7.20 12.46 -4.57
C ARG A 54 -7.97 11.36 -5.29
N VAL A 55 -8.61 10.45 -4.56
CA VAL A 55 -9.37 9.35 -5.15
C VAL A 55 -10.82 9.79 -5.31
N GLN A 56 -11.30 9.72 -6.55
CA GLN A 56 -12.69 10.03 -6.87
C GLN A 56 -13.59 8.85 -6.50
N TYR A 57 -13.23 7.65 -6.94
CA TYR A 57 -13.94 6.43 -6.56
C TYR A 57 -13.05 5.18 -6.72
N VAL A 58 -13.47 4.12 -6.03
CA VAL A 58 -12.98 2.76 -6.21
C VAL A 58 -14.17 1.84 -6.43
N GLU A 59 -14.13 1.08 -7.51
CA GLU A 59 -15.08 0.01 -7.82
C GLU A 59 -14.38 -1.34 -7.66
N ARG A 60 -15.07 -2.35 -7.13
CA ARG A 60 -14.54 -3.71 -6.98
C ARG A 60 -15.57 -4.73 -7.41
N SER A 61 -15.14 -5.66 -8.25
CA SER A 61 -15.86 -6.90 -8.52
C SER A 61 -15.65 -7.84 -7.34
N VAL A 62 -16.64 -7.93 -6.47
CA VAL A 62 -16.78 -9.04 -5.53
C VAL A 62 -17.70 -10.06 -6.21
N GLY A 63 -17.47 -11.36 -6.00
CA GLY A 63 -18.29 -12.44 -6.60
C GLY A 63 -19.74 -12.43 -6.07
N GLU A 64 -20.22 -13.52 -5.49
CA GLU A 64 -21.49 -13.46 -4.74
C GLU A 64 -21.34 -12.48 -3.57
N PHE A 65 -22.08 -11.37 -3.65
CA PHE A 65 -22.06 -10.16 -2.81
C PHE A 65 -22.23 -10.40 -1.27
N GLY A 66 -22.29 -11.66 -0.80
CA GLY A 66 -22.69 -12.06 0.54
C GLY A 66 -21.60 -12.44 1.54
N ASP A 67 -20.34 -12.75 1.14
CA ASP A 67 -19.38 -13.38 2.07
C ASP A 67 -18.32 -12.44 2.69
N GLU A 68 -18.03 -11.26 2.10
CA GLU A 68 -16.79 -10.52 2.42
C GLU A 68 -16.95 -9.10 3.00
N VAL A 69 -18.12 -8.70 3.51
CA VAL A 69 -18.19 -7.45 4.31
C VAL A 69 -17.55 -7.61 5.71
N SER A 70 -17.27 -8.84 6.17
CA SER A 70 -16.62 -9.09 7.49
C SER A 70 -15.14 -9.50 7.44
N THR A 71 -14.57 -9.82 6.27
CA THR A 71 -13.22 -10.45 6.19
C THR A 71 -12.09 -9.45 5.93
N LEU A 72 -12.41 -8.18 5.65
CA LEU A 72 -11.44 -7.08 5.49
C LEU A 72 -10.56 -6.83 6.73
N LYS A 73 -10.87 -7.43 7.89
CA LYS A 73 -10.03 -7.37 9.09
C LYS A 73 -8.96 -8.47 9.19
N ASN A 74 -9.13 -9.63 8.54
CA ASN A 74 -8.26 -10.79 8.79
C ASN A 74 -7.21 -11.09 7.71
N ARG A 75 -7.39 -10.66 6.45
CA ARG A 75 -6.41 -10.96 5.38
C ARG A 75 -5.26 -9.96 5.23
N ALA A 76 -5.28 -8.84 5.97
CA ALA A 76 -4.14 -7.92 6.03
C ALA A 76 -2.93 -8.51 6.79
N GLN A 77 -3.11 -9.58 7.57
CA GLN A 77 -2.01 -10.18 8.33
C GLN A 77 -0.98 -10.90 7.44
N THR A 78 -1.38 -11.51 6.32
CA THR A 78 -0.46 -12.39 5.57
C THR A 78 0.44 -11.65 4.56
N LEU A 79 0.01 -10.51 4.02
CA LEU A 79 0.86 -9.68 3.14
C LEU A 79 1.66 -8.62 3.90
N ALA A 80 1.19 -8.21 5.08
CA ALA A 80 1.93 -7.29 5.95
C ALA A 80 3.11 -7.98 6.64
N ASP A 81 3.04 -9.28 6.95
CA ASP A 81 4.15 -9.99 7.59
C ASP A 81 5.34 -10.16 6.64
N ASP A 82 5.09 -10.52 5.36
CA ASP A 82 6.14 -10.69 4.34
C ASP A 82 6.80 -9.35 3.96
N LEU A 83 6.03 -8.26 3.91
CA LEU A 83 6.55 -6.91 3.73
C LEU A 83 7.26 -6.37 4.98
N ARG A 84 6.83 -6.75 6.19
CA ARG A 84 7.48 -6.35 7.45
C ARG A 84 8.81 -7.06 7.66
N ASP A 85 8.89 -8.35 7.35
CA ASP A 85 10.10 -9.16 7.46
C ASP A 85 11.18 -8.68 6.47
N ARG A 86 10.78 -8.25 5.26
CA ARG A 86 11.70 -7.67 4.26
C ARG A 86 12.03 -6.19 4.45
N LEU A 87 11.15 -5.39 5.08
CA LEU A 87 11.39 -3.97 5.35
C LEU A 87 12.21 -3.73 6.63
N LEU A 88 12.20 -4.68 7.57
CA LEU A 88 12.91 -4.61 8.85
C LEU A 88 14.01 -5.68 8.93
N GLY A 89 14.92 -5.67 7.97
CA GLY A 89 16.21 -6.35 8.13
C GLY A 89 17.01 -5.70 9.26
N GLU A 90 17.29 -6.48 10.31
CA GLU A 90 18.41 -6.36 11.26
C GLU A 90 18.79 -4.96 11.76
N GLY A 91 18.35 -4.63 12.98
CA GLY A 91 18.79 -3.47 13.75
C GLY A 91 18.51 -3.67 15.23
N GLU A 92 19.38 -4.47 15.86
CA GLU A 92 19.77 -4.43 17.27
C GLU A 92 19.01 -3.44 18.17
N THR A 93 18.21 -4.02 19.07
CA THR A 93 17.73 -3.40 20.30
C THR A 93 18.92 -2.92 21.14
N HIS A 94 18.90 -1.66 21.61
CA HIS A 94 18.66 -1.28 23.02
C HIS A 94 19.05 0.20 23.26
N GLU A 95 18.03 0.96 23.67
CA GLU A 95 18.02 1.91 24.80
C GLU A 95 19.01 3.09 24.83
N SER A 96 18.49 4.33 24.69
CA SER A 96 18.47 5.36 25.77
C SER A 96 18.11 6.78 25.31
N HIS A 97 17.17 7.38 26.05
CA HIS A 97 17.06 8.80 26.44
C HIS A 97 16.72 9.93 25.43
N ASP A 98 15.55 10.53 25.72
CA ASP A 98 15.23 11.97 25.83
C ASP A 98 15.42 12.99 24.69
N GLU A 99 14.35 13.78 24.56
CA GLU A 99 14.24 15.17 24.10
C GLU A 99 14.10 15.48 22.60
N GLU A 100 13.09 16.32 22.35
CA GLU A 100 12.52 16.75 21.08
C GLU A 100 13.45 17.74 20.34
N GLU A 101 13.94 17.42 19.13
CA GLU A 101 14.28 18.40 18.09
C GLU A 101 14.15 17.78 16.67
N PRO A 102 13.77 18.55 15.63
CA PRO A 102 13.60 18.04 14.27
C PRO A 102 14.94 17.59 13.68
N THR A 103 15.01 16.33 13.23
CA THR A 103 16.23 15.73 12.67
C THR A 103 16.73 16.49 11.43
N HIS A 104 17.81 17.25 11.59
CA HIS A 104 18.59 17.81 10.50
C HIS A 104 19.72 16.83 10.12
N ILE A 105 19.64 16.21 8.94
CA ILE A 105 20.66 15.28 8.45
C ILE A 105 21.67 16.05 7.61
N ASN A 106 22.90 16.19 8.11
CA ASN A 106 24.05 16.59 7.29
C ASN A 106 24.79 15.33 6.83
N VAL A 107 24.81 15.11 5.53
CA VAL A 107 25.63 14.09 4.89
C VAL A 107 27.06 14.61 4.73
N ALA A 108 28.02 13.93 5.37
CA ALA A 108 29.44 14.09 5.07
C ALA A 108 29.97 12.76 4.53
N ASP A 109 30.40 12.83 3.27
CA ASP A 109 31.06 11.78 2.49
C ASP A 109 32.44 11.44 3.05
N LYS A 110 32.73 10.15 3.26
CA LYS A 110 34.06 9.57 2.99
C LYS A 110 34.05 8.04 2.97
#